data_AF-A0A7K0R7E5-F1
#
_entry.id   AF-A0A7K0R7E5-F1
#
_cell.length_a   1.000
_cell.length_b   1.000
_cell.length_c   1.000
_cell.angle_alpha   90.00
_cell.angle_beta   90.00
_cell.angle_gamma   90.00
#
_symmetry.space_group_name_H-M   'P 1'
#
loop_
_entity.id
_entity.type
_entity.pdbx_description
1 polymer ?
#
loop_
_entity_poly.entity_id
_entity_poly.type
_entity_poly.pdbx_seq_one_letter_code
_entity_poly.pdbx_strand_id
1 'polypeptide(L)'
;MMKATVTRQDAYRHAVRIRSHEMTLDEPVEEGGADAGPSPLEMLAGSLAGCVAVTIEMYATRKGWDIGGVEVECDFTPAERGT
;
A
#
# COMPACT_ATOMS: atom_id res chain seq x y z
N MET A 1 -0.32 6.21 18.68
CA MET A 1 -0.16 7.10 17.51
C MET A 1 0.28 6.24 16.34
N MET A 2 -0.38 6.34 15.19
CA MET A 2 0.06 5.68 13.95
C MET A 2 1.15 6.55 13.32
N LYS A 3 2.35 6.01 13.12
CA LYS A 3 3.52 6.74 12.62
C LYS A 3 4.29 5.89 11.62
N ALA A 4 4.67 6.52 10.51
CA ALA A 4 5.66 6.01 9.57
C ALA A 4 6.87 6.95 9.54
N THR A 5 8.04 6.43 9.19
CA THR A 5 9.24 7.24 8.90
C THR A 5 9.81 6.75 7.58
N VAL A 6 10.04 7.68 6.66
CA VAL A 6 10.53 7.39 5.31
C VAL A 6 11.90 8.01 5.15
N THR A 7 12.89 7.25 4.69
CA THR A 7 14.27 7.71 4.53
C THR A 7 14.78 7.32 3.16
N ARG A 8 15.25 8.32 2.40
CA ARG A 8 15.86 8.11 1.09
C ARG A 8 17.10 7.23 1.21
N GLN A 9 17.22 6.24 0.34
CA GLN A 9 18.40 5.37 0.23
C GLN A 9 19.23 5.74 -0.99
N ASP A 10 18.59 5.80 -2.17
CA ASP A 10 19.24 6.13 -3.44
C ASP A 10 18.19 6.54 -4.48
N ALA A 11 18.51 7.46 -5.40
CA ALA A 11 17.56 7.98 -6.40
C ALA A 11 16.14 8.20 -5.82
N TYR A 12 15.14 7.45 -6.31
CA TYR A 12 13.75 7.41 -5.85
C TYR A 12 13.46 6.29 -4.82
N ARG A 13 14.44 5.44 -4.52
CA ARG A 13 14.31 4.36 -3.53
C ARG A 13 14.35 4.89 -2.11
N HIS A 14 13.34 4.53 -1.33
CA HIS A 14 13.19 4.89 0.08
C HIS A 14 12.94 3.65 0.95
N ALA A 15 13.48 3.67 2.17
CA ALA A 15 13.11 2.74 3.22
C ALA A 15 11.99 3.35 4.07
N VAL A 16 10.92 2.60 4.28
CA VAL A 16 9.77 2.99 5.11
C VAL A 16 9.77 2.10 6.36
N ARG A 17 9.78 2.72 7.53
CA ARG A 17 9.63 2.02 8.82
C ARG A 17 8.28 2.35 9.46
N ILE A 18 7.54 1.29 9.81
CA ILE A 18 6.28 1.35 10.56
C ILE A 18 6.40 0.35 11.70
N ARG A 19 6.43 0.82 12.95
CA ARG A 19 6.76 0.00 14.12
C ARG A 19 8.09 -0.75 13.92
N SER A 20 8.07 -2.07 13.89
CA SER A 20 9.20 -2.97 13.65
C SER A 20 9.29 -3.48 12.21
N HIS A 21 8.38 -3.04 11.34
CA HIS A 21 8.32 -3.45 9.94
C HIS A 21 9.10 -2.46 9.07
N GLU A 22 9.77 -3.00 8.07
CA GLU A 22 10.51 -2.25 7.06
C GLU A 22 10.05 -2.70 5.68
N MET A 23 9.89 -1.74 4.78
CA MET A 23 9.42 -1.93 3.42
C MET A 23 10.11 -0.92 2.50
N THR A 24 10.25 -1.26 1.23
CA THR A 24 10.86 -0.39 0.22
C THR A 24 9.76 0.26 -0.61
N LEU A 25 9.92 1.56 -0.87
CA LEU A 25 9.23 2.26 -1.95
C LEU A 25 10.25 2.63 -3.00
N ASP A 26 9.88 2.50 -4.27
CA ASP A 26 10.68 2.95 -5.41
C ASP A 26 9.75 3.25 -6.58
N GLU A 27 10.23 4.04 -7.55
CA GLU A 27 9.48 4.25 -8.78
C GLU A 27 9.83 3.17 -9.83
N PRO A 28 8.95 2.90 -10.80
CA PRO A 28 9.27 2.09 -11.96
C PRO A 28 10.48 2.62 -12.74
N VAL A 29 11.12 1.76 -13.54
CA VAL A 29 12.31 2.12 -14.31
C VAL A 29 12.02 3.24 -15.31
N GLU A 30 10.85 3.20 -15.94
CA GLU A 30 10.36 4.18 -16.90
C GLU A 30 10.13 5.58 -16.31
N GLU A 31 9.88 5.67 -15.00
CA GLU A 31 9.74 6.92 -14.24
C GLU A 31 11.06 7.33 -13.54
N GLY A 32 12.15 6.61 -13.81
CA GLY A 32 13.51 6.93 -13.35
C GLY A 32 13.91 6.28 -12.02
N GLY A 33 13.09 5.37 -11.48
CA GLY A 33 13.46 4.56 -10.32
C GLY A 33 14.20 3.27 -10.69
N ALA A 34 14.35 2.37 -9.72
CA ALA A 34 15.01 1.08 -9.92
C ALA A 34 14.04 -0.11 -9.76
N ASP A 35 12.73 0.14 -9.65
CA ASP A 35 11.70 -0.88 -9.46
C ASP A 35 12.02 -1.84 -8.29
N ALA A 36 12.63 -1.32 -7.22
CA ALA A 36 13.06 -2.11 -6.07
C ALA A 36 11.94 -2.35 -5.03
N GLY A 37 10.74 -1.85 -5.31
CA GLY A 37 9.54 -1.91 -4.49
C GLY A 37 8.42 -1.12 -5.15
N PRO A 38 7.18 -1.23 -4.66
CA PRO A 38 6.04 -0.49 -5.22
C PRO A 38 6.26 1.02 -5.13
N SER A 39 5.72 1.73 -6.12
CA SER A 39 5.59 3.18 -6.06
C SER A 39 4.72 3.61 -4.89
N PRO A 40 4.84 4.87 -4.43
CA PRO A 40 3.95 5.41 -3.40
C PRO A 40 2.45 5.29 -3.74
N LEU A 41 2.10 5.38 -5.03
CA LEU A 41 0.71 5.28 -5.50
C LEU A 41 0.22 3.82 -5.49
N GLU A 42 1.03 2.86 -5.90
CA GLU A 42 0.68 1.44 -5.80
C GLU A 42 0.57 1.01 -4.32
N MET A 43 1.45 1.52 -3.46
CA MET A 43 1.35 1.31 -2.01
C MET A 43 0.04 1.88 -1.45
N LEU A 44 -0.44 3.01 -1.98
CA LEU A 44 -1.74 3.58 -1.60
C LEU A 44 -2.88 2.63 -1.99
N ALA A 45 -2.90 2.09 -3.23
CA ALA A 45 -3.88 1.09 -3.66
C ALA A 45 -3.87 -0.13 -2.73
N GLY A 46 -2.67 -0.67 -2.44
CA GLY A 46 -2.50 -1.80 -1.53
C GLY A 46 -3.00 -1.50 -0.10
N SER A 47 -2.73 -0.31 0.41
CA SER A 47 -3.21 0.11 1.73
C SER A 47 -4.74 0.20 1.80
N LEU A 48 -5.38 0.66 0.73
CA LEU A 48 -6.84 0.78 0.64
C LEU A 48 -7.49 -0.60 0.53
N ALA A 49 -6.99 -1.46 -0.38
CA ALA A 49 -7.43 -2.84 -0.51
C ALA A 49 -7.29 -3.60 0.82
N GLY A 50 -6.15 -3.45 1.50
CA GLY A 50 -5.91 -4.03 2.81
C GLY A 50 -6.88 -3.54 3.89
N CYS A 51 -7.20 -2.24 3.93
CA CYS A 51 -8.19 -1.70 4.86
C CYS A 51 -9.57 -2.36 4.67
N VAL A 52 -9.99 -2.56 3.42
CA VAL A 52 -11.26 -3.21 3.08
C VAL A 52 -11.25 -4.69 3.48
N ALA A 53 -10.20 -5.42 3.10
CA ALA A 53 -10.05 -6.85 3.42
C ALA A 53 -10.11 -7.10 4.94
N VAL A 54 -9.32 -6.34 5.72
CA VAL A 54 -9.34 -6.43 7.19
C VAL A 54 -10.73 -6.12 7.75
N THR A 55 -11.41 -5.12 7.20
CA THR A 55 -12.77 -4.78 7.65
C THR A 55 -13.76 -5.91 7.37
N ILE A 56 -13.71 -6.54 6.18
CA ILE A 56 -14.56 -7.69 5.83
C ILE A 56 -14.37 -8.82 6.84
N GLU A 57 -13.12 -9.20 7.14
CA GLU A 57 -12.81 -10.26 8.11
C GLU A 57 -13.31 -9.92 9.52
N MET A 58 -13.12 -8.65 9.96
CA MET A 58 -13.61 -8.19 11.25
C MET A 58 -15.13 -8.35 11.38
N TYR A 59 -15.88 -8.03 10.32
CA TYR A 59 -17.34 -8.15 10.33
C TYR A 59 -17.81 -9.60 10.24
N ALA A 60 -17.20 -10.42 9.38
CA ALA A 60 -17.50 -11.85 9.30
C ALA A 60 -17.28 -12.54 10.65
N THR A 61 -16.15 -12.26 11.30
CA THR A 61 -15.84 -12.75 12.65
C THR A 61 -16.90 -12.32 13.65
N ARG A 62 -17.29 -11.03 13.65
CA ARG A 62 -18.33 -10.51 14.56
C ARG A 62 -19.69 -11.16 14.34
N LYS A 63 -19.99 -11.60 13.12
CA LYS A 63 -21.27 -12.21 12.73
C LYS A 63 -21.27 -13.73 12.78
N GLY A 64 -20.11 -14.36 13.01
CA GLY A 64 -19.97 -15.81 12.99
C GLY A 64 -20.13 -16.41 11.59
N TRP A 65 -19.75 -15.66 10.55
CA TRP A 65 -19.81 -16.13 9.16
C TRP A 65 -18.51 -16.81 8.78
N ASP A 66 -18.61 -17.97 8.13
CA ASP A 66 -17.49 -18.61 7.44
C ASP A 66 -17.48 -18.13 5.99
N ILE A 67 -16.47 -17.34 5.63
CA ILE A 67 -16.37 -16.66 4.33
C ILE A 67 -15.25 -17.21 3.44
N GLY A 68 -14.47 -18.18 3.91
CA GLY A 68 -13.28 -18.66 3.19
C GLY A 68 -12.22 -17.56 2.99
N GLY A 69 -11.56 -17.56 1.83
CA GLY A 69 -10.52 -16.57 1.49
C GLY A 69 -11.10 -15.24 1.00
N VAL A 70 -10.43 -14.13 1.33
CA VAL A 70 -10.80 -12.78 0.89
C VAL A 70 -9.74 -12.25 -0.06
N GLU A 71 -10.17 -11.82 -1.24
CA GLU A 71 -9.35 -11.11 -2.22
C GLU A 71 -10.01 -9.76 -2.54
N VAL A 72 -9.22 -8.69 -2.55
CA VAL A 72 -9.68 -7.33 -2.87
C VAL A 72 -8.72 -6.73 -3.87
N GLU A 73 -9.24 -6.42 -5.06
CA GLU A 73 -8.52 -5.66 -6.08
C GLU A 73 -8.86 -4.17 -5.96
N CYS A 74 -7.86 -3.31 -6.04
CA CYS A 74 -8.02 -1.87 -6.05
C CYS A 74 -7.30 -1.28 -7.26
N ASP A 75 -8.08 -0.79 -8.21
CA ASP A 75 -7.60 0.04 -9.31
C ASP A 75 -8.06 1.49 -9.05
N PHE A 76 -7.15 2.45 -9.22
CA PHE A 76 -7.53 3.86 -9.22
C PHE A 76 -6.70 4.63 -10.23
N THR A 77 -7.34 5.61 -10.87
CA THR A 77 -6.66 6.59 -11.69
C THR A 77 -6.42 7.86 -10.87
N PRO A 78 -5.17 8.37 -10.77
CA PRO A 78 -4.91 9.66 -10.16
C PRO A 78 -5.73 10.75 -10.83
N ALA A 79 -6.28 11.68 -10.06
CA ALA A 79 -7.02 12.79 -10.62
C ALA A 79 -6.13 13.64 -11.53
N GLU A 80 -6.59 13.94 -12.74
CA GLU A 80 -5.95 14.93 -13.59
C GLU A 80 -6.04 16.28 -12.89
N ARG A 81 -4.87 16.90 -12.64
CA ARG A 81 -4.82 18.24 -12.08
C ARG A 81 -5.25 19.20 -13.20
N GLY A 82 -6.52 19.61 -13.18
CA GLY A 82 -7.06 20.57 -14.16
C GLY A 82 -6.17 21.81 -14.27
N THR A 83 -5.82 22.16 -15.51
CA THR A 83 -5.15 23.41 -15.86
C THR A 83 -6.12 24.59 -15.80
#